data_AF-A0AAD4F6L0-F1
#
_entry.id   AF-A0AAD4F6L0-F1
#
_cell.length_a   1.000
_cell.length_b   1.000
_cell.length_c   1.000
_cell.angle_alpha   90.00
_cell.angle_beta   90.00
_cell.angle_gamma   90.00
#
_symmetry.space_group_name_H-M   'P 1'
#
loop_
_entity.id
_entity.type
_entity.pdbx_description
1 polymer ?
#
loop_
_entity_poly.entity_id
_entity_poly.type
_entity_poly.pdbx_seq_one_letter_code
_entity_poly.pdbx_strand_id
1 'polypeptide(L)'
;MVKLIISSLLGLAALQGVMAAPKVYPEVIPGPGLPSLAELNVTSAQLYEMGMPEELHTRAQELDKRFTGRCGPAEAAYTNVNDIIACYNYLKNLGTQSCVANENTVMCTAGQAHVYGSALNGRTSSYWSA
;
A
#
# COMPACT_ATOMS: atom_id res chain seq x y z
N MET A 1 14.51 13.32 72.37
CA MET A 1 14.00 11.94 72.27
C MET A 1 13.35 11.80 70.89
N VAL A 2 14.05 11.17 69.95
CA VAL A 2 13.73 9.86 69.33
C VAL A 2 12.72 9.96 68.17
N LYS A 3 13.29 10.03 66.94
CA LYS A 3 13.08 9.19 65.74
C LYS A 3 11.64 8.83 65.34
N LEU A 4 11.31 8.93 64.03
CA LEU A 4 10.45 8.05 63.18
C LEU A 4 9.92 8.91 61.99
N ILE A 5 9.88 8.55 60.70
CA ILE A 5 10.37 7.48 59.83
C ILE A 5 10.37 8.10 58.42
N ILE A 6 11.41 7.82 57.63
CA ILE A 6 11.45 8.05 56.17
C ILE A 6 10.50 7.05 55.52
N SER A 7 9.49 7.49 54.76
CA SER A 7 8.70 6.58 53.91
C SER A 7 8.58 7.15 52.50
N SER A 8 9.47 6.63 51.67
CA SER A 8 9.46 6.64 50.22
C SER A 8 8.16 6.08 49.67
N LEU A 9 7.49 6.83 48.79
CA LEU A 9 6.50 6.28 47.87
C LEU A 9 7.07 6.42 46.46
N LEU A 10 7.76 5.36 46.03
CA LEU A 10 8.04 5.09 44.62
C LEU A 10 6.70 4.94 43.91
N GLY A 11 6.30 5.96 43.15
CA GLY A 11 5.22 5.86 42.17
C GLY A 11 5.72 5.03 40.99
N LEU A 12 5.43 3.73 40.99
CA LEU A 12 5.65 2.86 39.85
C LEU A 12 4.66 3.24 38.73
N ALA A 13 5.11 4.05 37.77
CA ALA A 13 4.34 4.34 36.57
C ALA A 13 4.21 3.04 35.76
N ALA A 14 3.02 2.45 35.77
CA ALA A 14 2.70 1.31 34.92
C ALA A 14 2.73 1.76 33.46
N LEU A 15 3.83 1.49 32.77
CA LEU A 15 3.92 1.59 31.31
C LEU A 15 3.05 0.47 30.73
N GLN A 16 1.77 0.76 30.49
CA GLN A 16 0.93 -0.13 29.70
C GLN A 16 1.38 -0.03 28.25
N GLY A 17 2.33 -0.88 27.86
CA GLY A 17 2.67 -1.09 26.46
C GLY A 17 1.45 -1.69 25.77
N VAL A 18 0.64 -0.85 25.12
CA VAL A 18 -0.38 -1.32 24.18
C VAL A 18 0.36 -1.94 23.01
N MET A 19 0.51 -3.27 23.05
CA MET A 19 0.95 -4.04 21.90
C MET A 19 -0.15 -3.94 20.85
N ALA A 20 0.04 -3.06 19.86
CA ALA A 20 -0.85 -3.03 18.70
C ALA A 20 -0.83 -4.40 18.03
N ALA A 21 -2.01 -4.97 17.77
CA ALA A 21 -2.10 -6.22 17.04
C ALA A 21 -1.42 -6.06 15.67
N PRO A 22 -0.69 -7.07 15.16
CA PRO A 22 -0.07 -6.99 13.86
C PRO A 22 -1.14 -6.71 12.80
N LYS A 23 -0.91 -5.70 11.94
CA LYS A 23 -1.79 -5.42 10.82
C LYS A 23 -1.72 -6.58 9.84
N VAL A 24 -2.88 -7.11 9.47
CA VAL A 24 -2.99 -8.15 8.45
C VAL A 24 -3.34 -7.48 7.13
N TYR A 25 -2.49 -7.69 6.13
CA TYR A 25 -2.67 -7.15 4.78
C TYR A 25 -3.06 -8.27 3.82
N PRO A 26 -3.95 -7.99 2.83
CA PRO A 26 -4.16 -8.91 1.72
C PRO A 26 -2.84 -9.19 0.98
N GLU A 27 -2.73 -10.38 0.41
CA GLU A 27 -1.60 -10.69 -0.47
C GLU A 27 -1.67 -9.85 -1.75
N VAL A 28 -0.53 -9.31 -2.17
CA VAL A 28 -0.37 -8.70 -3.48
C VAL A 28 0.10 -9.78 -4.44
N ILE A 29 -0.72 -10.09 -5.43
CA ILE A 29 -0.51 -11.17 -6.40
C ILE A 29 -0.11 -10.54 -7.75
N PRO A 30 1.14 -10.73 -8.19
CA PRO A 30 1.60 -10.37 -9.52
C PRO A 30 0.76 -10.96 -10.65
N GLY A 31 0.59 -10.18 -11.71
CA GLY A 31 0.03 -10.67 -12.97
C GLY A 31 0.90 -11.76 -13.61
N PRO A 32 0.32 -12.61 -14.49
CA PRO A 32 1.07 -13.67 -15.16
C PRO A 32 2.31 -13.13 -15.90
N GLY A 33 3.47 -13.77 -15.69
CA GLY A 33 4.73 -13.42 -16.33
C GLY A 33 5.47 -12.22 -15.72
N LEU A 34 4.93 -11.60 -14.67
CA LEU A 34 5.65 -10.60 -13.88
C LEU A 34 6.41 -11.26 -12.71
N PRO A 35 7.48 -10.61 -12.21
CA PRO A 35 8.19 -11.07 -11.02
C PRO A 35 7.28 -11.26 -9.81
N SER A 36 7.53 -12.32 -9.06
CA SER A 36 7.01 -12.52 -7.72
C SER A 36 7.53 -11.43 -6.76
N LEU A 37 6.84 -11.25 -5.63
CA LEU A 37 7.30 -10.35 -4.57
C LEU A 37 8.68 -10.75 -4.03
N ALA A 38 8.94 -12.06 -3.94
CA ALA A 38 10.22 -12.60 -3.49
C ALA A 38 11.35 -12.27 -4.46
N GLU A 39 11.13 -12.36 -5.78
CA GLU A 39 12.12 -11.97 -6.79
C GLU A 39 12.47 -10.46 -6.73
N LEU A 40 11.51 -9.64 -6.30
CA LEU A 40 11.71 -8.20 -6.07
C LEU A 40 12.21 -7.86 -4.65
N ASN A 41 12.40 -8.85 -3.78
CA ASN A 41 12.75 -8.66 -2.36
C ASN A 41 11.80 -7.72 -1.60
N VAL A 42 10.50 -7.79 -1.90
CA VAL A 42 9.45 -7.04 -1.19
C VAL A 42 8.39 -7.99 -0.62
N THR A 43 7.59 -7.49 0.30
CA THR A 43 6.45 -8.21 0.89
C THR A 43 5.16 -7.42 0.70
N SER A 44 4.01 -8.09 0.76
CA SER A 44 2.71 -7.41 0.71
C SER A 44 2.61 -6.31 1.77
N ALA A 45 3.00 -6.59 3.02
CA ALA A 45 2.98 -5.61 4.10
C ALA A 45 3.77 -4.33 3.76
N GLN A 46 5.00 -4.49 3.25
CA GLN A 46 5.81 -3.35 2.81
C GLN A 46 5.11 -2.55 1.70
N LEU A 47 4.48 -3.20 0.73
CA LEU A 47 3.77 -2.52 -0.35
C LEU A 47 2.57 -1.69 0.14
N TYR A 48 1.86 -2.15 1.17
CA TYR A 48 0.79 -1.37 1.82
C TYR A 48 1.35 -0.24 2.69
N GLU A 49 2.50 -0.45 3.32
CA GLU A 49 3.13 0.53 4.22
C GLU A 49 3.89 1.65 3.50
N MET A 50 4.29 1.44 2.24
CA MET A 50 4.86 2.47 1.37
C MET A 50 3.92 3.67 1.17
N GLY A 51 2.62 3.48 1.37
CA GLY A 51 1.62 4.54 1.30
C GLY A 51 1.41 5.06 -0.13
N MET A 52 0.67 6.17 -0.23
CA MET A 52 0.40 6.82 -1.51
C MET A 52 1.65 7.56 -2.00
N PRO A 53 2.06 7.41 -3.28
CA PRO A 53 3.16 8.19 -3.85
C PRO A 53 2.95 9.71 -3.66
N GLU A 54 4.03 10.42 -3.32
CA GLU A 54 4.03 11.83 -2.93
C GLU A 54 3.50 12.75 -4.05
N GLU A 55 3.76 12.38 -5.30
CA GLU A 55 3.28 13.09 -6.49
C GLU A 55 1.75 13.08 -6.58
N LEU A 56 1.13 11.96 -6.17
CA LEU A 56 -0.33 11.86 -6.06
C LEU A 56 -0.84 12.53 -4.79
N HIS A 57 -0.06 12.53 -3.70
CA HIS A 57 -0.42 13.19 -2.46
C HIS A 57 -0.55 14.71 -2.63
N THR A 58 0.41 15.34 -3.28
CA THR A 58 0.40 16.78 -3.55
C THR A 58 -0.82 17.16 -4.39
N ARG A 59 -1.09 16.40 -5.46
CA ARG A 59 -2.24 16.65 -6.34
C ARG A 59 -3.58 16.39 -5.66
N ALA A 60 -3.65 15.39 -4.77
CA ALA A 60 -4.84 15.13 -3.96
C ALA A 60 -5.09 16.23 -2.92
N GLN A 61 -4.03 16.84 -2.36
CA GLN A 61 -4.17 17.96 -1.43
C GLN A 61 -4.64 19.25 -2.11
N GLU A 62 -4.28 19.45 -3.38
CA GLU A 62 -4.76 20.56 -4.21
C GLU A 62 -6.25 20.41 -4.59
N LEU A 63 -6.73 19.16 -4.74
CA LEU A 63 -8.12 18.83 -5.03
C LEU A 63 -8.95 18.76 -3.74
N ASP A 64 -9.48 19.90 -3.29
CA ASP A 64 -10.39 20.14 -2.14
C ASP A 64 -10.30 19.18 -0.94
N LYS A 65 -10.04 19.71 0.27
CA LYS A 65 -9.91 18.98 1.55
C LYS A 65 -11.13 18.13 1.94
N ARG A 66 -12.22 18.18 1.18
CA ARG A 66 -13.47 17.43 1.38
C ARG A 66 -13.60 16.23 0.45
N PHE A 67 -12.70 16.09 -0.54
CA PHE A 67 -12.77 15.00 -1.50
C PHE A 67 -12.05 13.76 -0.95
N THR A 68 -12.83 12.74 -0.60
CA THR A 68 -12.27 11.40 -0.41
C THR A 68 -12.05 10.79 -1.79
N GLY A 69 -10.78 10.61 -2.18
CA GLY A 69 -10.44 9.92 -3.43
C GLY A 69 -11.14 8.56 -3.50
N ARG A 70 -12.02 8.38 -4.48
CA ARG A 70 -12.65 7.10 -4.79
C ARG A 70 -12.21 6.68 -6.18
N CYS A 71 -11.85 5.40 -6.33
CA CYS A 71 -11.71 4.81 -7.65
C CYS A 71 -13.11 4.37 -8.10
N GLY A 72 -13.75 5.16 -8.97
CA GLY A 72 -15.05 4.87 -9.56
C GLY A 72 -16.05 6.02 -9.53
N PRO A 73 -17.28 5.84 -10.07
CA PRO A 73 -18.32 6.85 -10.00
C PRO A 73 -18.59 7.16 -8.52
N ALA A 74 -19.03 8.40 -8.24
CA ALA A 74 -19.21 8.87 -6.86
C ALA A 74 -20.03 7.91 -5.98
N GLU A 75 -21.00 7.23 -6.59
CA GLU A 75 -21.94 6.29 -5.96
C GLU A 75 -21.36 4.89 -5.70
N ALA A 76 -20.23 4.52 -6.32
CA ALA A 76 -19.63 3.20 -6.18
C ALA A 76 -18.09 3.28 -6.20
N ALA A 77 -17.47 3.00 -5.05
CA ALA A 77 -16.05 2.67 -5.04
C ALA A 77 -15.88 1.27 -5.65
N TYR A 78 -15.14 1.17 -6.75
CA TYR A 78 -14.90 -0.10 -7.43
C TYR A 78 -14.14 -1.10 -6.54
N THR A 79 -13.36 -0.62 -5.58
CA THR A 79 -12.60 -1.45 -4.61
C THR A 79 -11.98 -0.56 -3.51
N ASN A 80 -11.27 -1.17 -2.56
CA ASN A 80 -10.48 -0.50 -1.54
C ASN A 80 -9.28 0.24 -2.15
N VAL A 81 -9.12 1.51 -1.81
CA VAL A 81 -8.03 2.37 -2.33
C VAL A 81 -6.66 1.86 -1.91
N ASN A 82 -6.52 1.29 -0.71
CA ASN A 82 -5.24 0.77 -0.23
C ASN A 82 -4.78 -0.44 -1.05
N ASP A 83 -5.72 -1.28 -1.51
CA ASP A 83 -5.42 -2.42 -2.36
C ASP A 83 -4.85 -1.95 -3.71
N ILE A 84 -5.43 -0.88 -4.29
CA ILE A 84 -4.92 -0.26 -5.52
C ILE A 84 -3.53 0.35 -5.29
N ILE A 85 -3.34 1.06 -4.17
CA ILE A 85 -2.04 1.67 -3.83
C ILE A 85 -0.97 0.60 -3.66
N ALA A 86 -1.29 -0.53 -3.01
CA ALA A 86 -0.35 -1.65 -2.87
C ALA A 86 0.04 -2.22 -4.24
N CYS A 87 -0.93 -2.37 -5.16
CA CYS A 87 -0.64 -2.77 -6.54
C CYS A 87 0.19 -1.73 -7.30
N TYR A 88 -0.09 -0.44 -7.13
CA TYR A 88 0.73 0.63 -7.69
C TYR A 88 2.18 0.53 -7.21
N ASN A 89 2.38 0.34 -5.90
CA ASN A 89 3.72 0.21 -5.32
C ASN A 89 4.44 -1.03 -5.86
N TYR A 90 3.74 -2.15 -6.06
CA TYR A 90 4.32 -3.32 -6.73
C TYR A 90 4.79 -2.98 -8.15
N LEU A 91 3.92 -2.37 -8.97
CA LEU A 91 4.25 -2.01 -10.34
C LEU A 91 5.40 -0.99 -10.41
N LYS A 92 5.47 -0.05 -9.46
CA LYS A 92 6.59 0.88 -9.34
C LYS A 92 7.91 0.17 -9.03
N ASN A 93 7.89 -0.88 -8.20
CA ASN A 93 9.09 -1.68 -7.87
C ASN A 93 9.59 -2.55 -9.05
N LEU A 94 8.81 -2.71 -10.13
CA LEU A 94 9.30 -3.33 -11.37
C LEU A 94 10.36 -2.46 -12.07
N GLY A 95 10.36 -1.15 -11.82
CA GLY A 95 11.28 -0.21 -12.48
C GLY A 95 11.17 -0.27 -14.01
N THR A 96 12.29 -0.50 -14.68
CA THR A 96 12.37 -0.59 -16.15
C THR A 96 12.16 -2.01 -16.69
N GLN A 97 11.76 -2.96 -15.84
CA GLN A 97 11.52 -4.32 -16.28
C GLN A 97 10.39 -4.35 -17.32
N SER A 98 10.70 -4.95 -18.48
CA SER A 98 9.71 -5.14 -19.53
C SER A 98 8.60 -6.06 -19.03
N CYS A 99 7.37 -5.62 -19.24
CA CYS A 99 6.16 -6.40 -19.04
C CYS A 99 5.38 -6.50 -20.35
N VAL A 100 4.72 -7.63 -20.54
CA VAL A 100 3.81 -7.85 -21.66
C VAL A 100 2.41 -7.49 -21.21
N ALA A 101 1.88 -6.39 -21.72
CA ALA A 101 0.47 -6.07 -21.64
C ALA A 101 -0.19 -6.29 -23.00
N ASN A 102 -1.19 -7.17 -23.04
CA ASN A 102 -2.16 -7.24 -24.14
C ASN A 102 -3.44 -6.48 -23.72
N GLU A 103 -4.51 -6.55 -24.51
CA GLU A 103 -5.81 -6.01 -24.08
C GLU A 103 -6.26 -6.66 -22.75
N ASN A 104 -6.63 -5.83 -21.78
CA ASN A 104 -7.16 -6.25 -20.47
C ASN A 104 -6.30 -7.29 -19.71
N THR A 105 -4.97 -7.18 -19.79
CA THR A 105 -4.08 -8.08 -19.04
C THR A 105 -4.05 -7.71 -17.57
N VAL A 106 -4.32 -8.66 -16.66
CA VAL A 106 -4.17 -8.42 -15.22
C VAL A 106 -2.70 -8.24 -14.89
N MET A 107 -2.34 -7.07 -14.36
CA MET A 107 -0.98 -6.72 -13.96
C MET A 107 -0.75 -6.93 -12.47
N CYS A 108 -1.79 -6.74 -11.65
CA CYS A 108 -1.72 -6.96 -10.22
C CYS A 108 -3.12 -7.19 -9.64
N THR A 109 -3.21 -8.06 -8.63
CA THR A 109 -4.40 -8.25 -7.79
C THR A 109 -4.04 -8.07 -6.33
N ALA A 110 -4.87 -7.36 -5.57
CA ALA A 110 -4.73 -7.24 -4.13
C ALA A 110 -6.12 -7.11 -3.53
N GLY A 111 -6.46 -7.93 -2.52
CA GLY A 111 -7.82 -7.93 -1.95
C GLY A 111 -8.90 -8.08 -3.02
N GLN A 112 -9.75 -7.06 -3.19
CA GLN A 112 -10.78 -7.01 -4.25
C GLN A 112 -10.38 -6.16 -5.46
N ALA A 113 -9.17 -5.57 -5.46
CA ALA A 113 -8.67 -4.76 -6.55
C ALA A 113 -8.00 -5.61 -7.64
N HIS A 114 -8.32 -5.28 -8.89
CA HIS A 114 -7.63 -5.79 -10.07
C HIS A 114 -7.12 -4.60 -10.90
N VAL A 115 -5.81 -4.56 -11.13
CA VAL A 115 -5.16 -3.54 -11.97
C VAL A 115 -4.83 -4.19 -13.31
N TYR A 116 -5.32 -3.58 -14.39
CA TYR A 116 -5.15 -4.08 -15.76
C TYR A 116 -4.22 -3.19 -16.57
N GLY A 117 -3.44 -3.80 -17.45
CA GLY A 117 -2.65 -3.16 -18.49
C GLY A 117 -3.32 -3.35 -19.84
N SER A 118 -3.13 -2.39 -20.75
CA SER A 118 -3.59 -2.50 -22.14
C SER A 118 -2.57 -1.85 -23.07
N ALA A 119 -2.20 -2.56 -24.14
CA ALA A 119 -1.34 -2.00 -25.17
C ALA A 119 -2.15 -1.11 -26.11
N LEU A 120 -1.70 0.14 -26.31
CA LEU A 120 -2.38 1.11 -27.16
C LEU A 120 -2.49 0.69 -28.64
N ASN A 121 -1.53 -0.10 -29.13
CA ASN A 121 -1.43 -0.48 -30.55
C ASN A 121 -1.15 -1.99 -30.78
N GLY A 122 -1.50 -2.85 -29.82
CA GLY A 122 -1.30 -4.31 -29.96
C GLY A 122 0.16 -4.78 -30.06
N ARG A 123 1.15 -3.95 -29.68
CA ARG A 123 2.58 -4.31 -29.64
C ARG A 123 3.11 -4.37 -28.21
N THR A 124 3.83 -5.46 -27.96
CA THR A 124 4.14 -6.09 -26.67
C THR A 124 5.56 -5.80 -26.20
N SER A 125 5.70 -4.90 -25.22
CA SER A 125 6.81 -4.73 -24.28
C SER A 125 6.78 -3.27 -23.85
N SER A 126 6.09 -2.99 -22.75
CA SER A 126 6.12 -1.69 -22.08
C SER A 126 6.83 -1.85 -20.73
N TYR A 127 7.35 -0.77 -20.19
CA TYR A 127 7.71 -0.71 -18.76
C TYR A 127 6.69 0.15 -18.05
N TRP A 128 6.55 -0.03 -16.74
CA TRP A 128 5.72 0.85 -15.94
C TRP A 128 6.34 2.25 -15.88
N SER A 129 5.60 3.28 -16.29
CA SER A 129 5.96 4.69 -16.09
C SER A 129 4.81 5.40 -15.39
N ALA A 130 5.02 5.80 -14.14
CA ALA A 130 4.13 6.66 -13.38
C ALA A 130 4.66 8.09 -13.36
#